data_AF-A0A9W9PCQ4-F1
#
_entry.id   AF-A0A9W9PCQ4-F1
#
_cell.length_a   1.000
_cell.length_b   1.000
_cell.length_c   1.000
_cell.angle_alpha   90.00
_cell.angle_beta   90.00
_cell.angle_gamma   90.00
#
_symmetry.space_group_name_H-M   'P 1'
#
loop_
_entity.id
_entity.type
_entity.pdbx_description
1 polymer ?
#
loop_
_entity_poly.entity_id
_entity_poly.type
_entity_poly.pdbx_seq_one_letter_code
_entity_poly.pdbx_strand_id
1 'polypeptide(L)'
;MLATEKPSIENLCQNAPRPILDGLFSLCRLGVWKESSPRYAPPLSSDSIVMFPARHPNHDSDDLNHLIPQFSRELYHAQEGYNKALHGSKHSQIQATFSHPTVVLDHSDHLRNIKCDAHSIEICFTTEQAKAIAQETWKLDPKTGAFQLVTYHLGCGDTTGHKRSYFRVSRPVTSTATNCLSVPVAPVDEPDALESGEVFWGTYEASAQQKRALQMKGHIKSAGTTLGLIPNSTSNMPNNTSTVDIEHNMAAAKEFF
;
A
#
# COMPACT_ATOMS: atom_id res chain seq x y z
N MET A 1 38.38 37.61 -31.18
CA MET A 1 39.30 36.53 -30.78
C MET A 1 38.79 35.96 -29.47
N LEU A 2 38.61 34.64 -29.43
CA LEU A 2 38.22 33.86 -28.26
C LEU A 2 39.32 33.91 -27.19
N ALA A 3 38.93 34.09 -25.92
CA ALA A 3 39.53 33.40 -24.79
C ALA A 3 38.62 33.49 -23.56
N THR A 4 38.23 32.32 -23.10
CA THR A 4 37.52 31.98 -21.86
C THR A 4 38.40 32.18 -20.63
N GLU A 5 37.87 32.83 -19.59
CA GLU A 5 38.33 32.67 -18.21
C GLU A 5 37.15 32.39 -17.28
N LYS A 6 37.26 31.28 -16.54
CA LYS A 6 36.33 30.78 -15.51
C LYS A 6 36.58 31.54 -14.21
N PRO A 7 35.57 32.11 -13.53
CA PRO A 7 35.70 32.47 -12.13
C PRO A 7 35.33 31.31 -11.19
N SER A 8 36.21 31.11 -10.21
CA SER A 8 36.14 30.13 -9.11
C SER A 8 35.02 30.45 -8.11
N ILE A 9 34.29 29.42 -7.67
CA ILE A 9 33.26 29.49 -6.62
C ILE A 9 33.94 29.38 -5.26
N GLU A 10 34.58 30.46 -4.82
CA GLU A 10 35.00 30.65 -3.43
C GLU A 10 34.84 32.14 -3.11
N ASN A 11 33.61 32.56 -2.78
CA ASN A 11 33.28 33.73 -1.96
C ASN A 11 31.76 33.94 -1.98
N LEU A 12 31.04 33.44 -0.95
CA LEU A 12 29.78 33.99 -0.41
C LEU A 12 29.19 33.01 0.62
N CYS A 13 29.90 32.82 1.74
CA CYS A 13 29.37 32.25 2.99
C CYS A 13 30.14 32.84 4.17
N GLN A 14 30.17 34.17 4.26
CA GLN A 14 30.63 34.88 5.45
C GLN A 14 29.66 36.02 5.68
N ASN A 15 28.73 35.84 6.62
CA ASN A 15 28.14 36.84 7.51
C ASN A 15 26.81 36.32 8.09
N ALA A 16 26.89 35.55 9.18
CA ALA A 16 25.79 35.43 10.14
C ALA A 16 26.36 35.13 11.54
N PRO A 17 25.96 35.87 12.59
CA PRO A 17 26.45 35.67 13.95
C PRO A 17 25.73 34.50 14.66
N ARG A 18 26.51 33.70 15.40
CA ARG A 18 26.08 32.72 16.42
C ARG A 18 25.86 33.44 17.78
N PRO A 19 25.09 32.91 18.76
CA PRO A 19 25.50 31.65 19.41
C PRO A 19 24.41 30.78 20.10
N ILE A 20 24.89 29.60 20.60
CA ILE A 20 24.36 28.73 21.70
C ILE A 20 23.09 27.91 21.35
N LEU A 21 22.97 26.57 21.41
CA LEU A 21 23.75 25.41 21.87
C LEU A 21 23.23 24.16 21.10
N ASP A 22 24.17 23.39 20.56
CA ASP A 22 24.30 21.93 20.33
C ASP A 22 23.05 21.03 20.24
N GLY A 23 22.89 20.14 19.25
CA GLY A 23 23.84 19.69 18.23
C GLY A 23 23.18 18.78 17.18
N LEU A 24 23.34 19.17 15.92
CA LEU A 24 23.19 18.36 14.72
C LEU A 24 23.82 19.19 13.60
N PHE A 25 25.11 19.06 13.31
CA PHE A 25 25.68 19.42 12.00
C PHE A 25 27.09 18.84 11.87
N SER A 26 27.24 17.82 11.04
CA SER A 26 28.50 17.61 10.31
C SER A 26 28.25 16.78 9.05
N LEU A 27 27.93 17.46 7.96
CA LEU A 27 28.16 16.97 6.60
C LEU A 27 28.58 18.14 5.71
N CYS A 28 29.85 18.17 5.32
CA CYS A 28 30.29 18.47 3.96
C CYS A 28 31.83 18.50 3.87
N ARG A 29 32.45 17.40 3.44
CA ARG A 29 33.55 17.42 2.45
C ARG A 29 33.88 16.00 1.97
N LEU A 30 34.21 15.92 0.68
CA LEU A 30 34.59 14.75 -0.14
C LEU A 30 33.44 14.03 -0.84
N GLY A 31 33.18 14.47 -2.07
CA GLY A 31 32.31 13.81 -3.03
C GLY A 31 32.90 12.47 -3.50
N VAL A 32 32.24 11.39 -3.09
CA VAL A 32 31.93 10.20 -3.88
C VAL A 32 30.62 9.64 -3.29
N TRP A 33 29.46 10.15 -3.72
CA TRP A 33 28.19 9.49 -3.41
C TRP A 33 27.86 8.56 -4.57
N LYS A 34 28.37 7.34 -4.49
CA LYS A 34 27.73 6.20 -5.15
C LYS A 34 26.52 5.91 -4.29
N GLU A 35 25.34 6.25 -4.77
CA GLU A 35 24.08 5.95 -4.09
C GLU A 35 23.89 4.43 -4.08
N SER A 36 24.53 3.77 -3.11
CA SER A 36 24.08 2.47 -2.65
C SER A 36 22.77 2.75 -1.92
N SER A 37 21.65 2.58 -2.62
CA SER A 37 20.37 2.37 -1.95
C SER A 37 20.62 1.44 -0.76
N PRO A 38 20.20 1.79 0.46
CA PRO A 38 20.20 0.79 1.51
C PRO A 38 19.22 -0.27 1.05
N ARG A 39 19.74 -1.36 0.48
CA ARG A 39 19.04 -2.63 0.46
C ARG A 39 18.90 -3.01 1.92
N TYR A 40 17.86 -2.49 2.57
CA TYR A 40 17.27 -3.14 3.71
C TYR A 40 16.83 -4.51 3.19
N ALA A 41 17.74 -5.48 3.24
CA ALA A 41 17.33 -6.85 3.30
C ALA A 41 16.48 -6.94 4.58
N PRO A 42 15.21 -7.34 4.49
CA PRO A 42 14.42 -7.52 5.70
C PRO A 42 15.17 -8.50 6.62
N PRO A 43 15.19 -8.26 7.94
CA PRO A 43 15.85 -9.14 8.87
C PRO A 43 15.28 -10.56 8.73
N LEU A 44 16.13 -11.50 8.31
CA LEU A 44 15.84 -12.94 8.28
C LEU A 44 15.93 -13.49 9.71
N SER A 45 14.98 -13.13 10.57
CA SER A 45 14.85 -13.67 11.93
C SER A 45 13.52 -13.29 12.58
N SER A 46 12.42 -13.58 11.90
CA SER A 46 11.13 -13.96 12.51
C SER A 46 10.38 -14.77 11.45
N ASP A 47 9.76 -15.89 11.83
CA ASP A 47 8.90 -16.69 10.93
C ASP A 47 7.58 -15.97 10.56
N SER A 48 7.58 -14.64 10.58
CA SER A 48 6.46 -13.78 10.23
C SER A 48 6.59 -13.32 8.78
N ILE A 49 5.67 -13.76 7.92
CA ILE A 49 5.54 -13.25 6.56
C ILE A 49 4.85 -11.90 6.64
N VAL A 50 5.54 -10.84 6.24
CA VAL A 50 4.94 -9.50 6.10
C VAL A 50 4.16 -9.45 4.80
N MET A 51 2.90 -9.04 4.87
CA MET A 51 2.03 -8.83 3.71
C MET A 51 1.75 -7.34 3.57
N PHE A 52 1.73 -6.86 2.34
CA PHE A 52 1.50 -5.46 2.03
C PHE A 52 0.19 -5.30 1.24
N PRO A 53 -0.49 -4.15 1.37
CA PRO A 53 -1.61 -3.79 0.51
C PRO A 53 -1.28 -4.01 -0.96
N ALA A 54 -2.17 -4.71 -1.64
CA ALA A 54 -1.99 -5.11 -3.03
C ALA A 54 -3.34 -5.12 -3.75
N ARG A 55 -3.30 -5.42 -5.05
CA ARG A 55 -4.48 -5.71 -5.86
C ARG A 55 -4.48 -7.18 -6.22
N HIS A 56 -5.65 -7.81 -6.17
CA HIS A 56 -5.80 -9.17 -6.67
C HIS A 56 -5.37 -9.23 -8.15
N PRO A 57 -4.68 -10.29 -8.62
CA PRO A 57 -4.18 -10.34 -10.01
C PRO A 57 -5.24 -10.21 -11.10
N ASN A 58 -6.48 -10.61 -10.79
CA ASN A 58 -7.64 -10.49 -11.68
C ASN A 58 -8.48 -9.22 -11.43
N HIS A 59 -8.01 -8.31 -10.59
CA HIS A 59 -8.69 -7.05 -10.31
C HIS A 59 -8.66 -6.15 -11.55
N ASP A 60 -9.83 -5.75 -12.03
CA ASP A 60 -9.96 -4.77 -13.11
C ASP A 60 -9.89 -3.36 -12.53
N SER A 61 -8.71 -2.73 -12.56
CA SER A 61 -8.50 -1.39 -12.01
C SER A 61 -9.06 -0.25 -12.87
N ASP A 62 -9.48 -0.54 -14.10
CA ASP A 62 -10.08 0.43 -15.01
C ASP A 62 -11.61 0.53 -14.82
N ASP A 63 -12.23 -0.33 -14.00
CA ASP A 63 -13.65 -0.20 -13.67
C ASP A 63 -13.90 1.07 -12.82
N LEU A 64 -14.70 1.98 -13.36
CA LEU A 64 -15.11 3.21 -12.70
C LEU A 64 -15.96 2.96 -11.45
N ASN A 65 -16.58 1.78 -11.32
CA ASN A 65 -17.34 1.40 -10.12
C ASN A 65 -16.47 1.32 -8.86
N HIS A 66 -15.13 1.22 -8.98
CA HIS A 66 -14.23 1.30 -7.83
C HIS A 66 -14.24 2.67 -7.16
N LEU A 67 -14.67 3.71 -7.88
CA LEU A 67 -14.83 5.05 -7.32
C LEU A 67 -16.17 5.22 -6.59
N ILE A 68 -17.09 4.27 -6.63
CA ILE A 68 -18.40 4.41 -5.99
C ILE A 68 -18.32 3.92 -4.53
N PRO A 69 -18.76 4.70 -3.53
CA PRO A 69 -18.76 4.23 -2.13
C PRO A 69 -19.64 2.99 -1.95
N GLN A 70 -19.12 1.94 -1.30
CA GLN A 70 -19.85 0.71 -1.00
C GLN A 70 -19.55 0.21 0.42
N PHE A 71 -20.50 -0.47 1.05
CA PHE A 71 -20.32 -1.06 2.39
C PHE A 71 -19.44 -2.30 2.39
N SER A 72 -19.31 -3.00 1.26
CA SER A 72 -18.50 -4.21 1.16
C SER A 72 -17.46 -4.06 0.07
N ARG A 73 -16.19 -4.33 0.40
CA ARG A 73 -15.08 -4.36 -0.56
C ARG A 73 -14.08 -5.45 -0.17
N GLU A 74 -13.40 -5.98 -1.18
CA GLU A 74 -12.28 -6.88 -0.99
C GLU A 74 -11.01 -6.10 -0.69
N LEU A 75 -10.30 -6.40 0.40
CA LEU A 75 -8.96 -5.85 0.67
C LEU A 75 -7.91 -6.94 0.48
N TYR A 76 -7.17 -6.85 -0.62
CA TYR A 76 -6.12 -7.81 -0.95
C TYR A 76 -4.77 -7.37 -0.38
N HIS A 77 -4.00 -8.35 0.09
CA HIS A 77 -2.62 -8.20 0.55
C HIS A 77 -1.75 -9.31 -0.02
N ALA A 78 -0.51 -8.98 -0.38
CA ALA A 78 0.44 -9.92 -0.95
C ALA A 78 1.83 -9.72 -0.37
N GLN A 79 2.61 -10.79 -0.33
CA GLN A 79 4.02 -10.76 0.07
C GLN A 79 4.85 -9.81 -0.82
N GLU A 80 4.51 -9.70 -2.10
CA GLU A 80 5.17 -8.83 -3.08
C GLU A 80 4.58 -7.40 -3.12
N GLY A 81 3.53 -7.14 -2.32
CA GLY A 81 2.83 -5.86 -2.25
C GLY A 81 2.27 -5.39 -3.58
N TYR A 82 2.61 -4.16 -3.98
CA TYR A 82 2.10 -3.53 -5.21
C TYR A 82 2.45 -4.29 -6.51
N ASN A 83 3.43 -5.20 -6.47
CA ASN A 83 3.80 -6.00 -7.62
C ASN A 83 2.78 -7.12 -7.85
N LYS A 84 2.60 -7.53 -9.11
CA LYS A 84 1.75 -8.68 -9.43
C LYS A 84 2.21 -9.92 -8.65
N ALA A 85 1.27 -10.56 -7.96
CA ALA A 85 1.52 -11.83 -7.29
C ALA A 85 2.09 -12.85 -8.27
N LEU A 86 3.14 -13.56 -7.86
CA LEU A 86 3.81 -14.57 -8.67
C LEU A 86 3.44 -15.95 -8.16
N HIS A 87 3.54 -16.97 -9.00
CA HIS A 87 3.30 -18.34 -8.54
C HIS A 87 4.12 -18.67 -7.28
N GLY A 88 3.46 -19.21 -6.27
CA GLY A 88 4.08 -19.55 -4.99
C GLY A 88 4.12 -18.41 -3.98
N SER A 89 3.65 -17.20 -4.33
CA SER A 89 3.59 -16.10 -3.38
C SER A 89 2.50 -16.27 -2.34
N LYS A 90 2.74 -15.77 -1.13
CA LYS A 90 1.72 -15.75 -0.07
C LYS A 90 0.81 -14.53 -0.24
N HIS A 91 -0.47 -14.73 0.03
CA HIS A 91 -1.45 -13.67 -0.01
C HIS A 91 -2.51 -13.85 1.06
N SER A 92 -3.18 -12.74 1.38
CA SER A 92 -4.42 -12.73 2.11
C SER A 92 -5.43 -11.81 1.44
N GLN A 93 -6.69 -12.08 1.70
CA GLN A 93 -7.82 -11.36 1.16
C GLN A 93 -8.82 -11.20 2.29
N ILE A 94 -9.35 -9.99 2.46
CA ILE A 94 -10.39 -9.72 3.44
C ILE A 94 -11.64 -9.33 2.66
N GLN A 95 -12.72 -10.07 2.80
CA GLN A 95 -14.05 -9.58 2.41
C GLN A 95 -14.53 -8.67 3.54
N ALA A 96 -14.22 -7.38 3.43
CA ALA A 96 -14.47 -6.40 4.47
C ALA A 96 -15.88 -5.81 4.33
N THR A 97 -16.55 -5.65 5.47
CA THR A 97 -17.74 -4.81 5.63
C THR A 97 -17.34 -3.60 6.44
N PHE A 98 -17.59 -2.41 5.92
CA PHE A 98 -17.20 -1.13 6.52
C PHE A 98 -18.36 -0.54 7.31
N SER A 99 -18.04 0.20 8.37
CA SER A 99 -19.05 0.90 9.18
C SER A 99 -19.77 2.02 8.42
N HIS A 100 -19.22 2.46 7.28
CA HIS A 100 -19.80 3.46 6.37
C HIS A 100 -19.53 3.09 4.91
N PRO A 101 -20.28 3.64 3.93
CA PRO A 101 -19.94 3.46 2.52
C PRO A 101 -18.50 3.89 2.25
N THR A 102 -17.71 3.04 1.61
CA THR A 102 -16.26 3.21 1.50
C THR A 102 -15.78 3.14 0.06
N VAL A 103 -14.85 4.02 -0.27
CA VAL A 103 -14.07 3.99 -1.52
C VAL A 103 -12.65 3.58 -1.19
N VAL A 104 -12.19 2.48 -1.78
CA VAL A 104 -10.80 2.05 -1.68
C VAL A 104 -10.06 2.62 -2.88
N LEU A 105 -9.37 3.75 -2.67
CA LEU A 105 -8.72 4.50 -3.75
C LEU A 105 -7.69 3.66 -4.50
N ASP A 106 -7.03 2.75 -3.79
CA ASP A 106 -6.00 1.87 -4.32
C ASP A 106 -6.50 0.91 -5.43
N HIS A 107 -7.82 0.73 -5.54
CA HIS A 107 -8.42 -0.15 -6.53
C HIS A 107 -8.55 0.47 -7.91
N SER A 108 -8.35 1.77 -8.06
CA SER A 108 -8.60 2.47 -9.33
C SER A 108 -7.33 3.02 -9.96
N ASP A 109 -7.11 2.71 -11.24
CA ASP A 109 -6.08 3.35 -12.06
C ASP A 109 -6.52 4.73 -12.60
N HIS A 110 -7.76 5.16 -12.28
CA HIS A 110 -8.27 6.49 -12.65
C HIS A 110 -7.73 7.63 -11.77
N LEU A 111 -6.86 7.32 -10.81
CA LEU A 111 -6.25 8.30 -9.92
C LEU A 111 -4.86 8.68 -10.45
N ARG A 112 -4.68 9.96 -10.77
CA ARG A 112 -3.41 10.52 -11.22
C ARG A 112 -2.47 10.84 -10.06
N ASN A 113 -3.03 11.39 -8.98
CA ASN A 113 -2.26 11.83 -7.84
C ASN A 113 -3.14 11.96 -6.60
N ILE A 114 -2.60 11.58 -5.44
CA ILE A 114 -3.23 11.75 -4.13
C ILE A 114 -2.26 12.53 -3.25
N LYS A 115 -2.71 13.65 -2.67
CA LYS A 115 -1.95 14.38 -1.65
C LYS A 115 -2.76 14.46 -0.38
N CYS A 116 -2.14 14.06 0.71
CA CYS A 116 -2.74 14.11 2.03
C CYS A 116 -2.14 15.25 2.83
N ASP A 117 -3.03 16.07 3.37
CA ASP A 117 -2.75 17.08 4.38
C ASP A 117 -3.42 16.64 5.70
N ALA A 118 -3.20 17.41 6.79
CA ALA A 118 -3.72 17.07 8.11
C ALA A 118 -5.25 16.93 8.18
N HIS A 119 -5.99 17.62 7.31
CA HIS A 119 -7.47 17.70 7.36
C HIS A 119 -8.15 17.55 6.00
N SER A 120 -7.40 17.28 4.95
CA SER A 120 -7.92 17.15 3.59
C SER A 120 -7.07 16.23 2.75
N ILE A 121 -7.70 15.58 1.80
CA ILE A 121 -7.04 14.83 0.74
C ILE A 121 -7.38 15.50 -0.59
N GLU A 122 -6.36 15.93 -1.33
CA GLU A 122 -6.50 16.33 -2.72
C GLU A 122 -6.36 15.09 -3.61
N ILE A 123 -7.41 14.76 -4.36
CA ILE A 123 -7.47 13.61 -5.25
C ILE A 123 -7.64 14.12 -6.67
N CYS A 124 -6.64 13.85 -7.50
CA CYS A 124 -6.65 14.20 -8.92
C CYS A 124 -6.87 12.97 -9.77
N PHE A 125 -7.78 13.08 -10.74
CA PHE A 125 -8.18 12.00 -11.64
C PHE A 125 -7.44 12.08 -12.97
N THR A 126 -7.26 10.93 -13.63
CA THR A 126 -6.70 10.83 -14.98
C THR A 126 -7.67 11.36 -16.02
N THR A 127 -8.98 11.13 -15.83
CA THR A 127 -10.05 11.52 -16.75
C THR A 127 -11.12 12.39 -16.08
N GLU A 128 -11.79 13.22 -16.88
CA GLU A 128 -12.95 14.01 -16.43
C GLU A 128 -14.13 13.11 -16.04
N GLN A 129 -14.30 11.97 -16.73
CA GLN A 129 -15.35 11.00 -16.44
C GLN A 129 -15.20 10.41 -15.03
N ALA A 130 -13.99 10.03 -14.63
CA ALA A 130 -13.72 9.53 -13.28
C ALA A 130 -14.02 10.58 -12.20
N LYS A 131 -13.61 11.84 -12.44
CA LYS A 131 -13.97 12.95 -11.55
C LYS A 131 -15.49 13.13 -11.46
N ALA A 132 -16.20 13.09 -12.59
CA ALA A 132 -17.64 13.27 -12.62
C ALA A 132 -18.37 12.22 -11.78
N ILE A 133 -17.96 10.95 -11.89
CA ILE A 133 -18.49 9.85 -11.07
C ILE A 133 -18.22 10.08 -9.59
N ALA A 134 -16.99 10.48 -9.23
CA ALA A 134 -16.67 10.82 -7.85
C ALA A 134 -17.54 11.98 -7.33
N GLN A 135 -17.71 13.06 -8.10
CA GLN A 135 -18.57 14.19 -7.71
C GLN A 135 -20.04 13.79 -7.56
N GLU A 136 -20.52 12.88 -8.40
CA GLU A 136 -21.89 12.43 -8.37
C GLU A 136 -22.16 11.47 -7.19
N THR A 137 -21.20 10.63 -6.84
CA THR A 137 -21.39 9.52 -5.90
C THR A 137 -20.79 9.74 -4.52
N TRP A 138 -19.78 10.62 -4.37
CA TRP A 138 -19.16 10.97 -3.09
C TRP A 138 -20.00 12.00 -2.34
N LYS A 139 -21.26 11.66 -2.14
CA LYS A 139 -22.21 12.41 -1.35
C LYS A 139 -22.21 11.82 0.06
N LEU A 140 -22.52 12.67 1.03
CA LEU A 140 -22.73 12.20 2.40
C LEU A 140 -23.92 11.25 2.41
N ASP A 141 -23.73 10.07 3.00
CA ASP A 141 -24.80 9.08 3.10
C ASP A 141 -25.98 9.67 3.89
N PRO A 142 -27.23 9.53 3.45
CA PRO A 142 -28.38 10.15 4.11
C PRO A 142 -28.63 9.66 5.54
N LYS A 143 -28.17 8.45 5.90
CA LYS A 143 -28.40 7.85 7.22
C LYS A 143 -27.29 8.20 8.20
N THR A 144 -26.05 8.05 7.76
CA THR A 144 -24.86 8.22 8.60
C THR A 144 -24.24 9.62 8.50
N GLY A 145 -24.58 10.39 7.47
CA GLY A 145 -24.01 11.72 7.21
C GLY A 145 -22.55 11.68 6.79
N ALA A 146 -22.01 10.51 6.43
CA ALA A 146 -20.59 10.34 6.12
C ALA A 146 -20.34 9.18 5.14
N PHE A 147 -19.16 9.20 4.52
CA PHE A 147 -18.58 8.05 3.82
C PHE A 147 -17.09 7.95 4.19
N GLN A 148 -16.41 6.90 3.75
CA GLN A 148 -15.00 6.67 4.04
C GLN A 148 -14.14 6.60 2.78
N LEU A 149 -12.89 7.02 2.92
CA LEU A 149 -11.82 6.81 1.96
C LEU A 149 -10.74 5.93 2.59
N VAL A 150 -10.23 4.99 1.80
CA VAL A 150 -9.14 4.09 2.21
C VAL A 150 -8.03 4.16 1.18
N THR A 151 -6.79 4.31 1.63
CA THR A 151 -5.62 4.26 0.77
C THR A 151 -4.35 3.85 1.51
N TYR A 152 -3.40 3.20 0.83
CA TYR A 152 -2.03 3.01 1.32
C TYR A 152 -1.04 4.05 0.75
N HIS A 153 -1.52 5.09 0.06
CA HIS A 153 -0.65 6.07 -0.59
C HIS A 153 0.33 6.72 0.40
N LEU A 154 1.59 6.83 0.00
CA LEU A 154 2.64 7.40 0.85
C LEU A 154 2.27 8.82 1.29
N GLY A 155 2.44 9.09 2.59
CA GLY A 155 2.11 10.38 3.20
C GLY A 155 0.65 10.51 3.64
N CYS A 156 -0.19 9.51 3.39
CA CYS A 156 -1.57 9.47 3.87
C CYS A 156 -1.67 8.61 5.13
N GLY A 157 -1.52 9.23 6.31
CA GLY A 157 -1.60 8.56 7.61
C GLY A 157 -0.37 7.72 7.93
N ASP A 158 -0.14 6.65 7.17
CA ASP A 158 1.06 5.85 7.23
C ASP A 158 2.17 6.44 6.34
N THR A 159 3.36 6.61 6.91
CA THR A 159 4.51 7.19 6.20
C THR A 159 5.25 6.17 5.34
N THR A 160 4.99 4.87 5.54
CA THR A 160 5.71 3.77 4.90
C THR A 160 4.93 3.12 3.75
N GLY A 161 3.61 3.33 3.70
CA GLY A 161 2.71 2.67 2.74
C GLY A 161 2.54 1.18 3.02
N HIS A 162 2.96 0.71 4.19
CA HIS A 162 2.89 -0.72 4.55
C HIS A 162 1.50 -1.16 4.99
N LYS A 163 0.65 -0.19 5.36
CA LYS A 163 -0.74 -0.42 5.76
C LYS A 163 -1.65 0.62 5.11
N ARG A 164 -2.93 0.25 4.99
CA ARG A 164 -3.96 1.19 4.56
C ARG A 164 -4.29 2.14 5.72
N SER A 165 -4.55 3.39 5.36
CA SER A 165 -5.08 4.40 6.27
C SER A 165 -6.54 4.67 5.92
N TYR A 166 -7.35 4.89 6.95
CA TYR A 166 -8.79 5.06 6.84
C TYR A 166 -9.16 6.49 7.21
N PHE A 167 -10.08 7.08 6.46
CA PHE A 167 -10.47 8.46 6.60
C PHE A 167 -11.98 8.59 6.50
N ARG A 168 -12.59 9.30 7.44
CA ARG A 168 -14.02 9.66 7.40
C ARG A 168 -14.21 11.01 6.74
N VAL A 169 -15.14 11.05 5.79
CA VAL A 169 -15.58 12.26 5.11
C VAL A 169 -16.96 12.63 5.64
N SER A 170 -17.04 13.70 6.40
CA SER A 170 -18.28 14.21 7.02
C SER A 170 -18.69 15.60 6.51
N ARG A 171 -17.95 16.13 5.53
CA ARG A 171 -18.21 17.43 4.91
C ARG A 171 -18.26 17.28 3.39
N PRO A 172 -19.00 18.16 2.69
CA PRO A 172 -19.08 18.11 1.24
C PRO A 172 -17.71 18.21 0.57
N VAL A 173 -17.53 17.42 -0.49
CA VAL A 173 -16.34 17.45 -1.35
C VAL A 173 -16.37 18.72 -2.20
N THR A 174 -15.21 19.34 -2.40
CA THR A 174 -15.07 20.58 -3.18
C THR A 174 -14.23 20.36 -4.42
N SER A 175 -14.54 21.06 -5.51
CA SER A 175 -13.73 21.02 -6.74
C SER A 175 -12.66 22.11 -6.68
N THR A 176 -11.37 21.75 -6.75
CA THR A 176 -10.25 22.70 -6.67
C THR A 176 -9.60 23.01 -8.02
N ALA A 177 -9.62 22.05 -8.94
CA ALA A 177 -9.08 22.19 -10.30
C ALA A 177 -9.89 21.36 -11.31
N THR A 178 -9.58 21.48 -12.62
CA THR A 178 -10.30 20.81 -13.71
C THR A 178 -10.54 19.33 -13.44
N ASN A 179 -9.51 18.61 -12.99
CA ASN A 179 -9.57 17.16 -12.70
C ASN A 179 -9.21 16.79 -11.26
N CYS A 180 -9.41 17.69 -10.30
CA CYS A 180 -9.11 17.39 -8.89
C CYS A 180 -10.25 17.76 -7.96
N LEU A 181 -10.36 17.00 -6.86
CA LEU A 181 -11.28 17.22 -5.75
C LEU A 181 -10.48 17.39 -4.46
N SER A 182 -10.88 18.33 -3.62
CA SER A 182 -10.43 18.41 -2.24
C SER A 182 -11.52 17.84 -1.33
N VAL A 183 -11.15 16.77 -0.64
CA VAL A 183 -12.02 16.01 0.24
C VAL A 183 -11.62 16.31 1.68
N PRO A 184 -12.47 16.97 2.49
CA PRO A 184 -12.18 17.19 3.89
C PRO A 184 -12.32 15.88 4.67
N VAL A 185 -11.28 15.49 5.41
CA VAL A 185 -11.21 14.18 6.09
C VAL A 185 -10.84 14.31 7.57
N ALA A 186 -11.23 13.29 8.34
CA ALA A 186 -10.65 12.99 9.65
C ALA A 186 -10.10 11.55 9.63
N PRO A 187 -8.90 11.28 10.17
CA PRO A 187 -8.39 9.92 10.27
C PRO A 187 -9.28 9.06 11.18
N VAL A 188 -9.36 7.77 10.87
CA VAL A 188 -10.11 6.76 11.62
C VAL A 188 -9.19 5.57 11.87
N ASP A 189 -9.23 5.01 13.07
CA ASP A 189 -8.52 3.78 13.38
C ASP A 189 -9.22 2.59 12.70
N GLU A 190 -8.44 1.62 12.22
CA GLU A 190 -8.98 0.47 11.48
C GLU A 190 -10.16 -0.26 12.16
N PRO A 191 -10.13 -0.52 13.49
CA PRO A 191 -11.26 -1.19 14.16
C PRO A 191 -12.57 -0.38 14.14
N ASP A 192 -12.51 0.95 13.97
CA ASP A 192 -13.70 1.80 13.87
C ASP A 192 -14.15 1.98 12.40
N ALA A 193 -13.25 1.71 11.45
CA ALA A 193 -13.52 1.77 10.03
C ALA A 193 -14.23 0.50 9.54
N LEU A 194 -13.87 -0.65 10.08
CA LEU A 194 -14.42 -1.96 9.73
C LEU A 194 -15.53 -2.36 10.72
N GLU A 195 -16.66 -2.83 10.19
CA GLU A 195 -17.73 -3.44 10.98
C GLU A 195 -17.50 -4.95 11.14
N SER A 196 -17.08 -5.62 10.06
CA SER A 196 -16.74 -7.04 10.08
C SER A 196 -15.83 -7.39 8.90
N GLY A 197 -15.24 -8.58 8.92
CA GLY A 197 -14.48 -9.08 7.78
C GLY A 197 -14.27 -10.59 7.81
N GLU A 198 -14.34 -11.21 6.65
CA GLU A 198 -13.93 -12.61 6.48
C GLU A 198 -12.55 -12.66 5.84
N VAL A 199 -11.62 -13.41 6.45
CA VAL A 199 -10.24 -13.48 6.00
C VAL A 199 -9.98 -14.81 5.30
N PHE A 200 -9.43 -14.71 4.10
CA PHE A 200 -8.93 -15.82 3.30
C PHE A 200 -7.43 -15.64 3.13
N TRP A 201 -6.67 -16.73 3.19
CA TRP A 201 -5.24 -16.69 2.93
C TRP A 201 -4.81 -17.92 2.16
N GLY A 202 -3.71 -17.80 1.45
CA GLY A 202 -3.28 -18.88 0.58
C GLY A 202 -1.93 -18.64 -0.04
N THR A 203 -1.64 -19.52 -0.99
CA THR A 203 -0.48 -19.40 -1.87
C THR A 203 -1.02 -19.23 -3.28
N TYR A 204 -0.55 -18.21 -3.98
CA TYR A 204 -1.06 -17.90 -5.31
C TYR A 204 -0.62 -18.99 -6.30
N GLU A 205 -1.61 -19.60 -6.97
CA GLU A 205 -1.40 -20.65 -7.94
C GLU A 205 -1.65 -20.16 -9.36
N ALA A 206 -0.62 -19.61 -10.00
CA ALA A 206 -0.63 -19.36 -11.44
C ALA A 206 0.46 -20.17 -12.13
N SER A 207 0.15 -21.40 -12.53
CA SER A 207 1.09 -22.31 -13.22
C SER A 207 1.68 -21.68 -14.49
N ALA A 208 0.93 -20.81 -15.18
CA ALA A 208 1.37 -20.05 -16.34
C ALA A 208 2.30 -18.86 -16.03
N GLN A 209 2.35 -18.41 -14.77
CA GLN A 209 3.15 -17.26 -14.29
C GLN A 209 4.22 -17.71 -13.28
N GLN A 210 4.72 -18.94 -13.44
CA GLN A 210 5.87 -19.40 -12.68
C GLN A 210 6.98 -18.36 -12.78
N LYS A 211 7.48 -17.89 -11.61
CA LYS A 211 8.83 -17.32 -11.55
C LYS A 211 9.67 -18.27 -12.37
N ARG A 212 10.29 -17.80 -13.45
CA ARG A 212 11.35 -18.59 -14.09
C ARG A 212 12.28 -18.90 -12.94
N ALA A 213 12.26 -20.14 -12.46
CA ALA A 213 13.36 -20.63 -11.68
C ALA A 213 14.52 -20.39 -12.61
N LEU A 214 15.34 -19.38 -12.33
CA LEU A 214 16.69 -19.38 -12.83
C LEU A 214 17.17 -20.74 -12.35
N GLN A 215 17.25 -21.69 -13.28
CA GLN A 215 17.97 -22.92 -13.05
C GLN A 215 19.40 -22.45 -12.79
N MET A 216 19.68 -22.07 -11.56
CA MET A 216 21.02 -22.09 -11.07
C MET A 216 21.39 -23.56 -11.18
N LYS A 217 22.15 -23.87 -12.22
CA LYS A 217 22.98 -25.06 -12.37
C LYS A 217 24.00 -25.02 -11.22
N GLY A 218 23.52 -25.11 -9.99
CA GLY A 218 24.30 -25.32 -8.80
C GLY A 218 24.33 -26.82 -8.59
N HIS A 219 25.51 -27.42 -8.76
CA HIS A 219 25.75 -28.78 -8.31
C HIS A 219 25.53 -28.82 -6.78
N ILE A 220 24.36 -29.23 -6.34
CA ILE A 220 24.17 -29.72 -4.98
C ILE A 220 24.72 -31.15 -4.98
N LYS A 221 25.93 -31.34 -4.43
CA LYS A 221 26.37 -32.68 -4.04
C LYS A 221 25.54 -33.10 -2.82
N SER A 222 24.50 -33.90 -3.05
CA SER A 222 23.83 -34.62 -1.97
C SER A 222 24.73 -35.76 -1.50
N ALA A 223 25.18 -35.69 -0.24
CA ALA A 223 25.62 -36.89 0.45
C ALA A 223 24.36 -37.72 0.73
N GLY A 224 24.23 -38.84 0.03
CA GLY A 224 23.07 -39.71 0.12
C GLY A 224 23.01 -40.45 1.44
N THR A 225 21.80 -40.59 1.98
CA THR A 225 21.35 -41.84 2.57
C THR A 225 19.91 -42.08 2.10
N THR A 226 19.79 -43.04 1.18
CA THR A 226 18.55 -43.58 0.63
C THR A 226 17.82 -44.39 1.70
N LEU A 227 16.57 -44.04 2.03
CA LEU A 227 15.53 -45.00 2.38
C LEU A 227 14.20 -44.44 1.86
N GLY A 228 13.62 -45.14 0.89
CA GLY A 228 12.46 -44.69 0.13
C GLY A 228 11.13 -44.95 0.81
N LEU A 229 10.18 -44.05 0.58
CA LEU A 229 8.75 -44.33 0.61
C LEU A 229 8.06 -43.51 -0.51
N ILE A 230 7.13 -44.19 -1.18
CA ILE A 230 6.42 -43.83 -2.41
C ILE A 230 5.43 -42.67 -2.15
N PRO A 231 5.30 -41.64 -3.03
CA PRO A 231 4.23 -40.68 -2.90
C PRO A 231 2.96 -41.21 -3.59
N ASN A 232 1.93 -41.52 -2.79
CA ASN A 232 0.59 -41.69 -3.31
C ASN A 232 -0.12 -40.33 -3.26
N SER A 233 -0.53 -39.82 -4.42
CA SER A 233 -1.28 -38.57 -4.55
C SER A 233 -2.70 -38.73 -4.03
N THR A 234 -3.04 -37.96 -3.01
CA THR A 234 -4.41 -37.52 -2.70
C THR A 234 -4.35 -36.14 -2.04
N SER A 235 -4.40 -35.08 -2.84
CA SER A 235 -4.56 -33.71 -2.34
C SER A 235 -6.03 -33.44 -2.03
N ASN A 236 -6.49 -33.87 -0.86
CA ASN A 236 -7.61 -33.22 -0.19
C ASN A 236 -7.03 -32.00 0.55
N MET A 237 -7.14 -30.81 -0.04
CA MET A 237 -6.79 -29.57 0.65
C MET A 237 -7.91 -29.20 1.65
N PRO A 238 -7.56 -28.85 2.90
CA PRO A 238 -8.51 -28.25 3.84
C PRO A 238 -8.82 -26.82 3.39
N ASN A 239 -10.09 -26.54 3.27
CA ASN A 239 -10.70 -25.22 3.24
C ASN A 239 -10.30 -24.41 4.49
N ASN A 240 -9.23 -23.63 4.39
CA ASN A 240 -8.72 -22.74 5.45
C ASN A 240 -9.45 -21.39 5.45
N THR A 241 -10.76 -21.43 5.64
CA THR A 241 -11.56 -20.23 5.89
C THR A 241 -11.53 -19.93 7.39
N SER A 242 -11.36 -18.67 7.78
CA SER A 242 -11.63 -18.26 9.16
C SER A 242 -12.40 -16.96 9.18
N THR A 243 -13.53 -17.00 9.85
CA THR A 243 -14.37 -15.82 10.13
C THR A 243 -13.83 -15.16 11.38
N VAL A 244 -13.42 -13.90 11.28
CA VAL A 244 -13.00 -13.10 12.44
C VAL A 244 -14.11 -12.12 12.74
N ASP A 245 -14.82 -12.34 13.84
CA ASP A 245 -15.72 -11.33 14.39
C ASP A 245 -14.87 -10.29 15.15
N ILE A 246 -14.73 -9.11 14.55
CA ILE A 246 -13.88 -8.03 15.06
C ILE A 246 -14.46 -7.44 16.35
N GLU A 247 -15.78 -7.48 16.55
CA GLU A 247 -16.42 -6.96 17.77
C GLU A 247 -16.06 -7.80 19.01
N HIS A 248 -15.82 -9.10 18.83
CA HIS A 248 -15.55 -10.03 19.93
C HIS A 248 -14.06 -10.38 20.13
N ASN A 249 -13.18 -10.07 19.17
CA ASN A 249 -11.76 -10.45 19.25
C ASN A 249 -10.78 -9.45 18.63
N MET A 250 -10.71 -8.24 19.20
CA MET A 250 -9.72 -7.22 18.82
C MET A 250 -8.25 -7.68 18.93
N ALA A 251 -7.96 -8.68 19.79
CA ALA A 251 -6.60 -9.20 19.96
C ALA A 251 -6.15 -10.04 18.76
N ALA A 252 -7.05 -10.84 18.18
CA ALA A 252 -6.74 -11.61 16.98
C ALA A 252 -6.42 -10.69 15.79
N ALA A 253 -7.17 -9.61 15.59
CA ALA A 253 -6.93 -8.67 14.49
C ALA A 253 -5.53 -8.01 14.56
N LYS A 254 -5.01 -7.73 15.77
CA LYS A 254 -3.67 -7.14 15.96
C LYS A 254 -2.50 -8.06 15.63
N GLU A 255 -2.70 -9.38 15.61
CA GLU A 255 -1.65 -10.32 15.22
C GLU A 255 -1.60 -10.57 13.70
N PHE A 256 -2.59 -10.09 12.95
CA PHE A 256 -2.66 -10.27 11.49
C PHE A 256 -2.08 -9.10 10.67
N PHE A 257 -1.83 -7.94 11.27
CA PHE A 257 -1.36 -6.72 10.59
C PHE A 257 -0.16 -6.06 11.27
#